data_AF-A0A969QQN2-F1
#
_entry.id   AF-A0A969QQN2-F1
#
_cell.length_a   1.000
_cell.length_b   1.000
_cell.length_c   1.000
_cell.angle_alpha   90.00
_cell.angle_beta   90.00
_cell.angle_gamma   90.00
#
_symmetry.space_group_name_H-M   'P 1'
#
loop_
_entity.id
_entity.type
_entity.pdbx_description
1 polymer ?
#
loop_
_entity_poly.entity_id
_entity_poly.type
_entity_poly.pdbx_seq_one_letter_code
_entity_poly.pdbx_strand_id
1 'polypeptide(L)'
;MTHECLQAEGQQRKAADEPLLQAPFTAELGGVAPVFITPGNWTRQDMERAAQTIWFGATSNAGCNCVAPRAIIMSSEWPQVRASSRTSVSHNVQRGVVPD
;
A
#
# COMPACT_ATOMS: atom_id res chain seq x y z
N MET A 1 1.81 -39.43 0.15
CA MET A 1 0.79 -38.37 -0.01
C MET A 1 1.53 -37.11 -0.40
N THR A 2 1.46 -36.71 -1.67
CA THR A 2 2.24 -35.59 -2.21
C THR A 2 1.53 -34.26 -1.96
N HIS A 3 2.29 -33.16 -1.91
CA HIS A 3 1.76 -31.79 -1.77
C HIS A 3 0.67 -31.47 -2.82
N GLU A 4 0.80 -32.05 -4.00
CA GLU A 4 -0.11 -31.91 -5.13
C GLU A 4 -1.50 -32.50 -4.85
N CYS A 5 -1.60 -33.67 -4.20
CA CYS A 5 -2.88 -34.25 -3.80
C CYS A 5 -3.61 -33.39 -2.77
N LEU A 6 -2.89 -32.80 -1.81
CA LEU A 6 -3.48 -31.94 -0.78
C LEU A 6 -4.01 -30.63 -1.37
N GLN A 7 -3.35 -30.08 -2.39
CA GLN A 7 -3.85 -28.90 -3.10
C GLN A 7 -5.10 -29.22 -3.92
N ALA A 8 -5.14 -30.35 -4.61
CA ALA A 8 -6.30 -30.79 -5.38
C ALA A 8 -7.52 -31.01 -4.48
N GLU A 9 -7.36 -31.70 -3.35
CA GLU A 9 -8.42 -31.88 -2.35
C GLU A 9 -8.90 -30.53 -1.78
N GLY A 10 -7.97 -29.63 -1.43
CA GLY A 10 -8.30 -28.30 -0.94
C GLY A 10 -9.07 -27.45 -1.94
N GLN A 11 -8.77 -27.56 -3.24
CA GLN A 11 -9.52 -26.89 -4.29
C GLN A 11 -10.94 -27.47 -4.44
N GLN A 12 -11.08 -28.79 -4.41
CA GLN A 12 -12.39 -29.46 -4.48
C GLN A 12 -13.30 -29.02 -3.31
N ARG A 13 -12.79 -29.05 -2.08
CA ARG A 13 -13.55 -28.60 -0.89
C ARG A 13 -13.95 -27.13 -0.96
N LYS A 14 -13.06 -26.24 -1.44
CA LYS A 14 -13.39 -24.82 -1.66
C LYS A 14 -14.47 -24.63 -2.73
N ALA A 15 -14.44 -25.42 -3.80
CA ALA A 15 -15.45 -25.36 -4.86
C ALA A 15 -16.82 -25.91 -4.40
N ALA A 16 -16.81 -26.90 -3.50
CA ALA A 16 -18.00 -27.49 -2.90
C ALA A 16 -18.52 -26.74 -1.65
N ASP A 17 -17.83 -25.69 -1.19
CA ASP A 17 -18.08 -24.98 0.07
C ASP A 17 -18.15 -25.94 1.29
N GLU A 18 -17.23 -26.90 1.35
CA GLU A 18 -17.12 -27.90 2.41
C GLU A 18 -15.89 -27.64 3.30
N PRO A 19 -15.95 -26.64 4.20
CA PRO A 19 -14.83 -26.33 5.08
C PRO A 19 -14.54 -27.49 6.05
N LEU A 20 -13.25 -27.80 6.22
CA LEU A 20 -12.79 -28.80 7.18
C LEU A 20 -13.00 -28.37 8.64
N LEU A 21 -12.93 -27.06 8.90
CA LEU A 21 -13.03 -26.47 10.22
C LEU A 21 -14.21 -25.50 10.24
N GLN A 22 -15.16 -25.73 11.15
CA GLN A 22 -16.32 -24.85 11.36
C GLN A 22 -16.11 -23.84 12.49
N ALA A 23 -14.94 -23.89 13.15
CA ALA A 23 -14.59 -22.91 14.16
C ALA A 23 -14.40 -21.53 13.51
N PRO A 24 -14.93 -20.44 14.11
CA PRO A 24 -14.69 -19.10 13.62
C PRO A 24 -13.18 -18.80 13.67
N PHE A 25 -12.66 -18.20 12.61
CA PHE A 25 -11.28 -17.74 12.54
C PHE A 25 -11.23 -16.26 12.17
N THR A 26 -10.26 -15.55 12.72
CA THR A 26 -9.93 -14.17 12.37
C THR A 26 -8.61 -14.17 11.62
N ALA A 27 -8.46 -13.27 10.66
CA ALA A 27 -7.20 -13.09 9.93
C ALA A 27 -6.88 -11.60 9.81
N GLU A 28 -5.72 -11.20 10.34
CA GLU A 28 -5.10 -9.92 10.02
C GLU A 28 -4.16 -10.13 8.84
N LEU A 29 -4.48 -9.51 7.70
CA LEU A 29 -3.76 -9.69 6.44
C LEU A 29 -2.95 -8.43 6.09
N GLY A 30 -2.22 -8.50 4.97
CA GLY A 30 -1.57 -7.32 4.39
C GLY A 30 -2.59 -6.31 3.84
N GLY A 31 -2.17 -5.06 3.72
CA GLY A 31 -2.98 -3.96 3.21
C GLY A 31 -2.26 -3.09 2.17
N VAL A 32 -3.06 -2.48 1.28
CA VAL A 32 -2.64 -1.38 0.41
C VAL A 32 -3.31 -0.11 0.92
N ALA A 33 -2.74 0.52 1.95
CA ALA A 33 -3.35 1.67 2.59
C ALA A 33 -3.30 2.90 1.66
N PRO A 34 -4.46 3.50 1.30
CA PRO A 34 -4.50 4.70 0.49
C PRO A 34 -4.29 5.96 1.34
N VAL A 35 -3.67 6.97 0.76
CA VAL A 35 -3.65 8.35 1.25
C VAL A 35 -4.38 9.23 0.24
N PHE A 36 -5.43 9.90 0.68
CA PHE A 36 -6.18 10.84 -0.14
C PHE A 36 -5.68 12.26 0.08
N ILE A 37 -5.29 12.93 -1.00
CA ILE A 37 -4.95 14.35 -1.00
C ILE A 37 -6.09 15.11 -1.66
N THR A 38 -6.76 15.98 -0.88
CA THR A 38 -7.92 16.72 -1.34
C THR A 38 -7.51 18.03 -2.02
N PRO A 39 -8.20 18.44 -3.11
CA PRO A 39 -7.94 19.72 -3.76
C PRO A 39 -8.17 20.90 -2.82
N GLY A 40 -7.29 21.91 -2.91
CA GLY A 40 -7.42 23.15 -2.17
C GLY A 40 -6.35 24.16 -2.54
N ASN A 41 -6.25 25.25 -1.78
CA ASN A 41 -5.17 26.21 -1.90
C ASN A 41 -4.12 25.89 -0.85
N TRP A 42 -3.23 24.95 -1.15
CA TRP A 42 -2.20 24.54 -0.22
C TRP A 42 -1.03 25.51 -0.31
N THR A 43 -0.51 25.92 0.84
CA THR A 43 0.77 26.61 0.87
C THR A 43 1.89 25.61 0.59
N ARG A 44 3.09 26.11 0.28
CA ARG A 44 4.30 25.27 0.21
C ARG A 44 4.51 24.48 1.51
N GLN A 45 4.26 25.11 2.64
CA GLN A 45 4.43 24.48 3.95
C GLN A 45 3.45 23.32 4.18
N ASP A 46 2.22 23.43 3.67
CA ASP A 46 1.22 22.36 3.77
C ASP A 46 1.63 21.15 2.92
N MET A 47 2.14 21.40 1.71
CA MET A 47 2.69 20.37 0.83
C MET A 47 3.87 19.63 1.47
N GLU A 48 4.81 20.37 2.08
CA GLU A 48 5.98 19.79 2.75
C GLU A 48 5.57 18.95 3.97
N ARG A 49 4.66 19.44 4.80
CA ARG A 49 4.13 18.68 5.94
C ARG A 49 3.46 17.39 5.50
N ALA A 50 2.60 17.45 4.49
CA ALA A 50 1.92 16.27 3.98
C ALA A 50 2.92 15.24 3.42
N ALA A 51 3.91 15.70 2.65
CA ALA A 51 4.97 14.84 2.12
C ALA A 51 5.77 14.17 3.25
N GLN A 52 6.13 14.91 4.30
CA GLN A 52 6.83 14.36 5.47
C GLN A 52 5.98 13.32 6.22
N THR A 53 4.69 13.59 6.43
CA THR A 53 3.78 12.63 7.06
C THR A 53 3.66 11.34 6.26
N ILE A 54 3.48 11.45 4.94
CA ILE A 54 3.39 10.29 4.03
C ILE A 54 4.71 9.50 4.07
N TRP A 55 5.84 10.19 3.95
CA TRP A 55 7.17 9.57 3.98
C TRP A 55 7.42 8.83 5.29
N PHE A 56 7.15 9.48 6.43
CA PHE A 56 7.30 8.87 7.74
C PHE A 56 6.41 7.62 7.87
N GLY A 57 5.14 7.71 7.49
CA GLY A 57 4.23 6.57 7.51
C GLY A 57 4.69 5.41 6.61
N ALA A 58 5.19 5.71 5.41
CA ALA A 58 5.62 4.73 4.43
C ALA A 58 6.93 4.02 4.82
N THR A 59 7.84 4.73 5.51
CA THR A 59 9.17 4.22 5.88
C THR A 59 9.28 3.76 7.33
N SER A 60 8.30 4.10 8.17
CA SER A 60 8.19 3.57 9.53
C SER A 60 8.23 2.04 9.51
N ASN A 61 9.05 1.47 10.39
CA ASN A 61 9.33 0.03 10.44
C ASN A 61 9.76 -0.54 9.06
N ALA A 62 10.57 0.22 8.33
CA ALA A 62 11.00 -0.11 6.95
C ALA A 62 9.84 -0.39 5.98
N GLY A 63 8.64 0.16 6.25
CA GLY A 63 7.44 -0.09 5.45
C GLY A 63 6.80 -1.45 5.66
N CYS A 64 7.24 -2.24 6.65
CA CYS A 64 6.70 -3.56 6.99
C CYS A 64 5.40 -3.49 7.81
N ASN A 65 4.74 -2.32 7.87
CA ASN A 65 3.44 -2.17 8.51
C ASN A 65 2.30 -2.50 7.52
N CYS A 66 1.26 -3.21 8.00
CA CYS A 66 0.07 -3.49 7.19
C CYS A 66 -0.67 -2.21 6.74
N VAL A 67 -0.57 -1.15 7.55
CA VAL A 67 -1.16 0.18 7.30
C VAL A 67 -0.21 1.17 6.64
N ALA A 68 0.99 0.74 6.21
CA ALA A 68 1.92 1.63 5.53
C ALA A 68 1.27 2.22 4.26
N PRO A 69 1.32 3.56 4.06
CA PRO A 69 0.89 4.19 2.82
C PRO A 69 1.50 3.52 1.60
N ARG A 70 0.65 2.99 0.71
CA ARG A 70 1.07 2.28 -0.51
C ARG A 70 0.49 2.89 -1.79
N ALA A 71 -0.54 3.71 -1.67
CA ALA A 71 -1.14 4.44 -2.79
C ALA A 71 -1.45 5.88 -2.37
N ILE A 72 -1.16 6.84 -3.25
CA ILE A 72 -1.58 8.23 -3.08
C ILE A 72 -2.63 8.53 -4.14
N ILE A 73 -3.79 9.02 -3.71
CA ILE A 73 -4.94 9.32 -4.57
C ILE A 73 -5.17 10.83 -4.51
N MET A 74 -5.17 11.47 -5.68
CA MET A 74 -5.36 12.91 -5.83
C MET A 74 -6.21 13.19 -7.07
N SER A 75 -6.93 14.32 -7.07
CA SER A 75 -7.71 14.74 -8.24
C SER A 75 -6.79 15.17 -9.37
N SER A 76 -7.02 14.63 -10.58
CA SER A 76 -6.32 15.05 -11.80
C SER A 76 -6.54 16.52 -12.14
N GLU A 77 -7.67 17.10 -11.71
CA GLU A 77 -8.07 18.46 -12.02
C GLU A 77 -7.44 19.50 -11.10
N TRP A 78 -6.81 19.07 -9.99
CA TRP A 78 -6.25 19.98 -9.02
C TRP A 78 -5.05 20.75 -9.61
N PRO A 79 -5.13 22.09 -9.77
CA PRO A 79 -4.11 22.86 -10.49
C PRO A 79 -2.71 22.74 -9.91
N GLN A 80 -2.58 22.63 -8.59
CA GLN A 80 -1.29 22.50 -7.91
C GLN A 80 -0.61 21.14 -8.18
N VAL A 81 -1.39 20.10 -8.48
CA VAL A 81 -0.87 18.79 -8.92
C VAL A 81 -0.60 18.76 -10.41
N ARG A 82 -1.44 19.37 -11.25
CA ARG A 82 -1.17 19.45 -12.70
C ARG A 82 0.15 20.17 -13.01
N ALA A 83 0.52 21.15 -12.18
CA ALA A 83 1.80 21.84 -12.27
C ALA A 83 2.99 20.93 -11.91
N SER A 84 2.83 19.99 -10.98
CA SER A 84 3.89 19.08 -10.52
C SER A 84 3.94 17.75 -11.27
N SER A 85 2.83 17.28 -11.85
CA SER A 85 2.70 15.99 -12.52
C SER A 85 3.37 15.89 -13.90
N ARG A 86 3.93 17.00 -14.44
CA ARG A 86 4.80 16.97 -15.62
C ARG A 86 6.23 16.52 -15.32
N THR A 87 6.58 16.38 -14.03
CA THR A 87 7.84 15.78 -13.60
C THR A 87 7.56 14.35 -13.19
N SER A 88 7.83 13.42 -14.11
CA SER A 88 7.69 11.97 -13.91
C SER A 88 8.18 11.52 -12.53
N VAL A 89 7.35 10.77 -11.82
CA VAL A 89 7.77 9.99 -10.66
C VAL A 89 8.68 8.87 -11.17
N SER A 90 9.98 9.09 -11.11
CA SER A 90 10.97 8.02 -11.27
C SER A 90 10.75 7.03 -10.13
N HIS A 91 10.26 5.83 -10.47
CA HIS A 91 10.40 4.66 -9.62
C HIS A 91 11.90 4.38 -9.46
N ASN A 92 12.51 4.88 -8.39
CA ASN A 92 13.80 4.38 -7.93
C ASN A 92 13.95 4.55 -6.41
N VAL A 93 13.14 3.78 -5.67
CA VAL A 93 13.46 3.43 -4.28
C VAL A 93 14.35 2.19 -4.34
N GLN A 94 15.60 2.34 -4.77
CA GLN A 94 16.65 1.36 -4.50
C GLN A 94 17.97 2.06 -4.17
N ARG A 95 18.46 1.74 -2.97
CA ARG A 95 19.79 1.98 -2.36
C ARG A 95 20.04 3.38 -1.79
N GLY A 96 19.70 3.54 -0.51
CA GLY A 96 20.42 4.48 0.35
C GLY A 96 21.85 3.98 0.54
N VAL A 97 22.82 4.73 0.02
CA VAL A 97 24.23 4.61 0.39
C VAL A 97 24.45 5.60 1.52
N VAL A 98 24.88 5.10 2.69
CA VAL A 98 25.41 5.92 3.79
C VAL A 98 26.87 6.24 3.42
N PRO A 99 27.28 7.52 3.31
CA PRO A 99 28.68 7.85 3.12
C PRO A 99 29.46 7.71 4.42
N ASP A 100 30.74 7.32 4.30
CA ASP A 100 31.73 7.25 5.39
C ASP A 100 31.98 8.62 6.04
#